data_AF-A0A9D3QGR6-F1
#
_entry.id   AF-A0A9D3QGR6-F1
#
_cell.length_a   1.000
_cell.length_b   1.000
_cell.length_c   1.000
_cell.angle_alpha   90.00
_cell.angle_beta   90.00
_cell.angle_gamma   90.00
#
_symmetry.space_group_name_H-M   'P 1'
#
loop_
_entity.id
_entity.type
_entity.pdbx_description
1 polymer ?
#
loop_
_entity_poly.entity_id
_entity_poly.type
_entity_poly.pdbx_seq_one_letter_code
_entity_poly.pdbx_strand_id
1 'polypeptide(L)'
;MSAASLAMLVRLMIAQVQECVFEKVLLLLPEGDFTGHLQVAQEAARVSDVYALVLQSMSQSLLKDYVPFSWATMVQVKVEHFRALSHYYAAVALCNHAESTEHDDGAGERALLQFHVREPEGVCLSDLLKDPEERRKLGKAHLRRAIIRHEEAMRIHGLCKILRKMDILQEVLSLTHKRSLHMYSEIDHEDDFFETAEAPNIHSKTQQKPDIKTPDFCSVRVTDIFHRLGPLSVFSAKNRWGSQRHVHLVRGEGGLGLTLRGDSPVLIAGVVPGGCAAEAGLREGDYIVSVNGTDCKWAKHAEVVQTLKTCSERGVELSVITLLTPEVLGQPERKAALMSLSGDKENSLQRNPGGTRGRGSLLTWNRKKSGGGASKRLGSTFSLPFGNLRDSESMY
;
A
#
# COMPACT_ATOMS: atom_id res chain seq x y z
N MET A 1 4.99 1.27 -16.90
CA MET A 1 3.84 0.41 -16.54
C MET A 1 2.62 1.29 -16.30
N SER A 2 1.43 0.87 -16.74
CA SER A 2 0.21 1.64 -16.46
C SER A 2 -0.17 1.55 -14.98
N ALA A 3 -0.91 2.54 -14.46
CA ALA A 3 -1.42 2.50 -13.09
C ALA A 3 -2.31 1.26 -12.83
N ALA A 4 -3.09 0.84 -13.84
CA ALA A 4 -3.92 -0.36 -13.76
C ALA A 4 -3.06 -1.64 -13.66
N SER A 5 -1.98 -1.74 -14.45
CA SER A 5 -1.06 -2.89 -14.41
C SER A 5 -0.38 -2.99 -13.04
N LEU A 6 0.08 -1.86 -12.49
CA LEU A 6 0.68 -1.81 -11.15
C LEU A 6 -0.32 -2.20 -10.07
N ALA A 7 -1.56 -1.70 -10.14
CA ALA A 7 -2.61 -2.05 -9.18
C ALA A 7 -2.94 -3.55 -9.22
N MET A 8 -2.97 -4.17 -10.40
CA MET A 8 -3.16 -5.62 -10.56
C MET A 8 -2.00 -6.40 -9.92
N LEU A 9 -0.75 -6.01 -10.17
CA LEU A 9 0.42 -6.65 -9.56
C LEU A 9 0.44 -6.52 -8.04
N VAL A 10 0.11 -5.33 -7.51
CA VAL A 10 -0.01 -5.11 -6.06
C VAL A 10 -1.08 -6.02 -5.46
N ARG A 11 -2.24 -6.17 -6.11
CA ARG A 11 -3.28 -7.11 -5.66
C ARG A 11 -2.79 -8.56 -5.67
N LEU A 12 -2.05 -8.96 -6.70
CA LEU A 12 -1.46 -10.30 -6.79
C LEU A 12 -0.47 -10.56 -5.63
N MET A 13 0.40 -9.59 -5.32
CA MET A 13 1.32 -9.70 -4.19
C MET A 13 0.58 -9.79 -2.85
N ILE A 14 -0.46 -8.97 -2.65
CA ILE A 14 -1.30 -9.03 -1.43
C ILE A 14 -1.97 -10.40 -1.29
N ALA A 15 -2.45 -10.98 -2.39
CA ALA A 15 -3.05 -12.32 -2.38
C ALA A 15 -2.03 -13.40 -1.97
N GLN A 16 -0.79 -13.33 -2.47
CA GLN A 16 0.28 -14.24 -2.06
C GLN A 16 0.68 -14.06 -0.58
N VAL A 17 0.71 -12.84 -0.07
CA VAL A 17 0.93 -12.61 1.37
C VAL A 17 -0.21 -13.21 2.20
N GLN A 18 -1.44 -13.16 1.71
CA GLN A 18 -2.57 -13.81 2.38
C GLN A 18 -2.43 -15.34 2.40
N GLU A 19 -1.83 -15.98 1.38
CA GLU A 19 -1.46 -17.40 1.43
C GLU A 19 -0.51 -17.68 2.60
N CYS A 20 0.54 -16.86 2.76
CA CYS A 20 1.47 -17.00 3.87
C CYS A 20 0.80 -16.82 5.24
N VAL A 21 -0.20 -15.93 5.33
CA VAL A 21 -1.01 -15.77 6.56
C VAL A 21 -1.79 -17.06 6.83
N PHE A 22 -2.45 -17.62 5.82
CA PHE A 22 -3.17 -18.89 5.95
C PHE A 22 -2.22 -20.03 6.38
N GLU A 23 -1.06 -20.18 5.75
CA GLU A 23 -0.07 -21.21 6.09
C GLU A 23 0.41 -21.05 7.53
N LYS A 24 0.68 -19.82 7.97
CA LYS A 24 1.05 -19.55 9.36
C LYS A 24 -0.05 -19.96 10.34
N VAL A 25 -1.32 -19.64 10.06
CA VAL A 25 -2.45 -20.03 10.93
C VAL A 25 -2.59 -21.55 10.96
N LEU A 26 -2.46 -22.22 9.82
CA LEU A 26 -2.49 -23.68 9.73
C LEU A 26 -1.36 -24.35 10.52
N LEU A 27 -0.14 -23.84 10.43
CA LEU A 27 1.02 -24.39 11.17
C LEU A 27 0.92 -24.20 12.68
N LEU A 28 0.14 -23.22 13.15
CA LEU A 28 -0.08 -22.92 14.55
C LEU A 28 -1.36 -23.56 15.12
N LEU A 29 -2.09 -24.32 14.31
CA LEU A 29 -3.35 -24.96 14.70
C LEU A 29 -3.09 -26.10 15.72
N PRO A 30 -3.65 -26.01 16.94
CA PRO A 30 -3.59 -27.12 17.89
C PRO A 30 -4.45 -28.31 17.43
N GLU A 31 -4.02 -29.53 17.75
CA GLU A 31 -4.81 -30.73 17.48
C GLU A 31 -6.14 -30.68 18.26
N GLY A 32 -7.26 -30.98 17.59
CA GLY A 32 -8.59 -31.03 18.20
C GLY A 32 -9.27 -29.68 18.47
N ASP A 33 -8.66 -28.53 18.13
CA ASP A 33 -9.27 -27.22 18.35
C ASP A 33 -10.35 -26.91 17.29
N PHE A 34 -11.63 -27.06 17.66
CA PHE A 34 -12.77 -26.76 16.80
C PHE A 34 -12.73 -25.33 16.23
N THR A 35 -12.50 -24.33 17.10
CA THR A 35 -12.51 -22.92 16.70
C THR A 35 -11.33 -22.56 15.83
N GLY A 36 -10.18 -23.17 16.07
CA GLY A 36 -8.99 -23.07 15.22
C GLY A 36 -9.23 -23.61 13.82
N HIS A 37 -9.91 -24.76 13.68
CA HIS A 37 -10.23 -25.31 12.35
C HIS A 37 -11.21 -24.42 11.58
N LEU A 38 -12.22 -23.85 12.26
CA LEU A 38 -13.10 -22.84 11.65
C LEU A 38 -12.31 -21.61 11.20
N GLN A 39 -11.35 -21.14 12.01
CA GLN A 39 -10.50 -20.02 11.65
C GLN A 39 -9.66 -20.32 10.40
N VAL A 40 -9.03 -21.49 10.33
CA VAL A 40 -8.25 -21.93 9.14
C VAL A 40 -9.15 -21.97 7.90
N ALA A 41 -10.38 -22.48 8.03
CA ALA A 41 -11.36 -22.49 6.96
C ALA A 41 -11.73 -21.07 6.48
N GLN A 42 -11.88 -20.11 7.38
CA GLN A 42 -12.14 -18.71 7.04
C GLN A 42 -10.95 -18.01 6.38
N GLU A 43 -9.72 -18.30 6.83
CA GLU A 43 -8.49 -17.79 6.21
C GLU A 43 -8.32 -18.35 4.79
N ALA A 44 -8.61 -19.64 4.57
CA ALA A 44 -8.62 -20.23 3.22
C ALA A 44 -9.69 -19.58 2.31
N ALA A 45 -10.90 -19.34 2.84
CA ALA A 45 -11.92 -18.60 2.10
C ALA A 45 -11.44 -17.18 1.75
N ARG A 46 -10.70 -16.53 2.67
CA ARG A 46 -10.12 -15.21 2.41
C ARG A 46 -9.10 -15.23 1.29
N VAL A 47 -8.22 -16.23 1.25
CA VAL A 47 -7.24 -16.42 0.16
C VAL A 47 -7.95 -16.57 -1.19
N SER A 48 -8.98 -17.42 -1.25
CA SER A 48 -9.81 -17.59 -2.46
C SER A 48 -10.40 -16.25 -2.93
N ASP A 49 -11.00 -15.48 -2.01
CA ASP A 49 -11.66 -14.21 -2.36
C ASP A 49 -10.66 -13.16 -2.87
N VAL A 50 -9.48 -13.04 -2.26
CA VAL A 50 -8.47 -12.07 -2.74
C VAL A 50 -7.92 -12.48 -4.10
N TYR A 51 -7.76 -13.77 -4.40
CA TYR A 51 -7.41 -14.22 -5.75
C TYR A 51 -8.52 -14.01 -6.78
N ALA A 52 -9.79 -14.15 -6.39
CA ALA A 52 -10.91 -13.84 -7.27
C ALA A 52 -10.90 -12.35 -7.68
N LEU A 53 -10.54 -11.45 -6.76
CA LEU A 53 -10.34 -10.02 -7.07
C LEU A 53 -9.14 -9.77 -7.98
N VAL A 54 -8.07 -10.57 -7.87
CA VAL A 54 -6.93 -10.52 -8.80
C VAL A 54 -7.37 -10.94 -10.19
N LEU A 55 -8.12 -12.04 -10.32
CA LEU A 55 -8.64 -12.51 -11.60
C LEU A 55 -9.53 -11.45 -12.26
N GLN A 56 -10.44 -10.85 -11.49
CA GLN A 56 -11.26 -9.74 -11.97
C GLN A 56 -10.42 -8.58 -12.50
N SER A 57 -9.29 -8.27 -11.84
CA SER A 57 -8.36 -7.22 -12.27
C SER A 57 -7.60 -7.61 -13.55
N MET A 58 -7.20 -8.88 -13.67
CA MET A 58 -6.53 -9.42 -14.87
C MET A 58 -7.45 -9.44 -16.10
N SER A 59 -8.76 -9.65 -15.90
CA SER A 59 -9.75 -9.70 -16.98
C SER A 59 -10.24 -8.33 -17.47
N GLN A 60 -9.76 -7.22 -16.89
CA GLN A 60 -10.13 -5.88 -17.35
C GLN A 60 -9.64 -5.65 -18.79
N SER A 61 -10.44 -4.99 -19.62
CA SER A 61 -10.16 -4.79 -21.05
C SER A 61 -8.80 -4.12 -21.33
N LEU A 62 -8.35 -3.24 -20.44
CA LEU A 62 -7.06 -2.54 -20.55
C LEU A 62 -5.84 -3.44 -20.25
N LEU A 63 -6.06 -4.61 -19.63
CA LEU A 63 -5.00 -5.48 -19.10
C LEU A 63 -5.03 -6.89 -19.67
N LYS A 64 -6.20 -7.40 -20.09
CA LYS A 64 -6.40 -8.80 -20.48
C LYS A 64 -5.42 -9.30 -21.55
N ASP A 65 -5.01 -8.43 -22.47
CA ASP A 65 -4.12 -8.78 -23.60
C ASP A 65 -2.63 -8.77 -23.19
N TYR A 66 -2.30 -8.21 -22.02
CA TYR A 66 -0.95 -8.13 -21.48
C TYR A 66 -0.66 -9.19 -20.42
N VAL A 67 -1.70 -9.76 -19.79
CA VAL A 67 -1.53 -10.75 -18.74
C VAL A 67 -1.23 -12.11 -19.38
N PRO A 68 -0.10 -12.77 -19.05
CA PRO A 68 0.17 -14.10 -19.54
C PRO A 68 -0.97 -15.07 -19.17
N PHE A 69 -1.42 -15.87 -20.14
CA PHE A 69 -2.47 -16.86 -19.91
C PHE A 69 -2.17 -17.77 -18.71
N SER A 70 -0.92 -18.20 -18.55
CA SER A 70 -0.48 -19.03 -17.42
C SER A 70 -0.65 -18.35 -16.06
N TRP A 71 -0.52 -17.03 -15.96
CA TRP A 71 -0.75 -16.30 -14.71
C TRP A 71 -2.23 -16.28 -14.36
N ALA A 72 -3.09 -15.96 -15.33
CA ALA A 72 -4.53 -15.99 -15.13
C ALA A 72 -5.03 -17.40 -14.76
N THR A 73 -4.51 -18.44 -15.42
CA THR A 73 -4.83 -19.84 -15.08
C THR A 73 -4.33 -20.22 -13.68
N MET A 74 -3.10 -19.84 -13.31
CA MET A 74 -2.56 -20.10 -11.96
C MET A 74 -3.45 -19.49 -10.88
N VAL A 75 -3.88 -18.23 -11.09
CA VAL A 75 -4.80 -17.55 -10.17
C VAL A 75 -6.14 -18.28 -10.10
N GLN A 76 -6.71 -18.73 -11.23
CA GLN A 76 -7.95 -19.52 -11.24
C GLN A 76 -7.81 -20.84 -10.47
N VAL A 77 -6.71 -21.58 -10.68
CA VAL A 77 -6.42 -22.81 -9.92
C VAL A 77 -6.37 -22.51 -8.42
N LYS A 78 -5.70 -21.43 -8.02
CA LYS A 78 -5.62 -21.02 -6.61
C LYS A 78 -6.97 -20.62 -6.02
N VAL A 79 -7.84 -19.92 -6.76
CA VAL A 79 -9.20 -19.63 -6.31
C VAL A 79 -9.93 -20.92 -5.94
N GLU A 80 -9.98 -21.87 -6.87
CA GLU A 80 -10.70 -23.13 -6.67
C GLU A 80 -10.06 -24.00 -5.57
N HIS A 81 -8.73 -24.08 -5.54
CA HIS A 81 -8.00 -24.83 -4.53
C HIS A 81 -8.22 -24.31 -3.10
N PHE A 82 -8.08 -22.99 -2.87
CA PHE A 82 -8.29 -22.42 -1.54
C PHE A 82 -9.77 -22.42 -1.14
N ARG A 83 -10.69 -22.32 -2.11
CA ARG A 83 -12.13 -22.53 -1.82
C ARG A 83 -12.40 -23.96 -1.40
N ALA A 84 -11.73 -24.94 -2.02
CA ALA A 84 -11.81 -26.34 -1.64
C ALA A 84 -11.25 -26.59 -0.23
N LEU A 85 -10.07 -26.04 0.08
CA LEU A 85 -9.47 -26.12 1.42
C LEU A 85 -10.36 -25.51 2.49
N SER A 86 -11.01 -24.38 2.20
CA SER A 86 -11.96 -23.76 3.13
C SER A 86 -13.07 -24.74 3.55
N HIS A 87 -13.68 -25.41 2.57
CA HIS A 87 -14.71 -26.41 2.85
C HIS A 87 -14.14 -27.69 3.49
N TYR A 88 -12.93 -28.11 3.12
CA TYR A 88 -12.26 -29.25 3.78
C TYR A 88 -12.06 -29.00 5.27
N TYR A 89 -11.46 -27.88 5.66
CA TYR A 89 -11.23 -27.56 7.08
C TYR A 89 -12.52 -27.30 7.86
N ALA A 90 -13.58 -26.82 7.18
CA ALA A 90 -14.92 -26.74 7.77
C ALA A 90 -15.45 -28.12 8.15
N ALA A 91 -15.28 -29.10 7.26
CA ALA A 91 -15.68 -30.48 7.54
C ALA A 91 -14.84 -31.11 8.64
N VAL A 92 -13.51 -30.88 8.64
CA VAL A 92 -12.63 -31.34 9.73
C VAL A 92 -13.10 -30.81 11.07
N ALA A 93 -13.44 -29.52 11.16
CA ALA A 93 -13.97 -28.92 12.37
C ALA A 93 -15.25 -29.65 12.84
N LEU A 94 -16.22 -29.84 11.94
CA LEU A 94 -17.51 -30.42 12.27
C LEU A 94 -17.41 -31.90 12.66
N CYS A 95 -16.66 -32.70 11.90
CA CYS A 95 -16.53 -34.14 12.10
C CYS A 95 -15.67 -34.51 13.31
N ASN A 96 -14.62 -33.73 13.61
CA ASN A 96 -13.70 -34.02 14.72
C ASN A 96 -14.08 -33.33 16.03
N HIS A 97 -15.21 -32.61 16.07
CA HIS A 97 -15.67 -31.98 17.30
C HIS A 97 -16.03 -33.06 18.33
N ALA A 98 -15.24 -33.20 19.39
CA ALA A 98 -15.64 -33.96 20.57
C ALA A 98 -16.51 -33.06 21.45
N GLU A 99 -17.60 -33.60 22.02
CA GLU A 99 -18.38 -32.86 23.02
C GLU A 99 -17.45 -32.44 24.17
N SER A 100 -17.24 -31.13 24.35
CA SER A 100 -16.47 -30.64 25.49
C SER A 100 -17.28 -30.86 26.76
N THR A 101 -16.88 -31.87 27.53
CA THR A 101 -17.36 -32.08 28.89
C THR A 101 -16.84 -30.94 29.76
N GLU A 102 -17.78 -30.13 30.24
CA GLU A 102 -17.64 -29.05 31.23
C GLU A 102 -16.96 -27.74 30.75
N HIS A 103 -17.69 -26.63 30.90
CA HIS A 103 -17.29 -25.24 30.60
C HIS A 103 -17.17 -24.84 29.10
N ASP A 104 -18.14 -25.17 28.25
CA ASP A 104 -18.30 -24.45 26.97
C ASP A 104 -18.98 -23.09 27.21
N ASP A 105 -18.23 -21.99 27.09
CA ASP A 105 -18.73 -20.61 27.15
C ASP A 105 -19.56 -20.22 25.90
N GLY A 106 -20.17 -21.21 25.22
CA GLY A 106 -20.85 -21.05 23.93
C GLY A 106 -19.93 -20.45 22.84
N ALA A 107 -18.63 -20.67 22.94
CA ALA A 107 -17.65 -20.09 22.02
C ALA A 107 -17.76 -20.74 20.64
N GLY A 108 -18.00 -22.06 20.59
CA GLY A 108 -18.23 -22.81 19.35
C GLY A 108 -19.48 -22.35 18.60
N GLU A 109 -20.60 -22.15 19.32
CA GLU A 109 -21.85 -21.68 18.72
C GLU A 109 -21.72 -20.27 18.15
N ARG A 110 -21.09 -19.35 18.89
CA ARG A 110 -20.79 -17.99 18.41
C ARG A 110 -19.87 -17.99 17.19
N ALA A 111 -18.90 -18.90 17.15
CA ALA A 111 -18.01 -19.05 16.00
C ALA A 111 -18.79 -19.55 14.78
N LEU A 112 -19.64 -20.55 14.94
CA LEU A 112 -20.44 -21.13 13.85
C LEU A 112 -21.50 -20.15 13.30
N LEU A 113 -22.14 -19.37 14.18
CA LEU A 113 -23.05 -18.28 13.79
C LEU A 113 -22.40 -17.26 12.83
N GLN A 114 -21.12 -16.96 13.04
CA GLN A 114 -20.36 -16.04 12.18
C GLN A 114 -19.63 -16.75 11.03
N PHE A 115 -19.71 -18.08 10.97
CA PHE A 115 -18.93 -18.89 10.06
C PHE A 115 -19.57 -18.98 8.68
N HIS A 116 -20.89 -19.20 8.60
CA HIS A 116 -21.61 -19.28 7.34
C HIS A 116 -22.25 -17.95 6.94
N VAL A 117 -22.34 -17.71 5.63
CA VAL A 117 -23.00 -16.51 5.07
C VAL A 117 -24.51 -16.57 5.24
N ARG A 118 -25.08 -17.78 5.27
CA ARG A 118 -26.47 -18.08 5.57
C ARG A 118 -26.49 -19.25 6.53
N GLU A 119 -27.43 -19.23 7.47
CA GLU A 119 -27.62 -20.35 8.39
C GLU A 119 -27.97 -21.63 7.61
N PRO A 120 -27.46 -22.80 8.04
CA PRO A 120 -27.86 -24.08 7.46
C PRO A 120 -29.38 -24.25 7.56
N GLU A 121 -30.01 -24.67 6.47
CA GLU A 121 -31.47 -24.86 6.44
C GLU A 121 -31.86 -26.06 7.32
N GLY A 122 -32.82 -25.88 8.22
CA GLY A 122 -33.55 -26.98 8.86
C GLY A 122 -33.17 -27.35 10.30
N VAL A 123 -32.09 -26.83 10.89
CA VAL A 123 -31.66 -27.17 12.26
C VAL A 123 -31.15 -25.94 13.01
N CYS A 124 -31.51 -25.78 14.29
CA CYS A 124 -30.93 -24.73 15.15
C CYS A 124 -29.45 -25.01 15.37
N LEU A 125 -28.58 -24.00 15.33
CA LEU A 125 -27.12 -24.18 15.47
C LEU A 125 -26.71 -24.82 16.80
N SER A 126 -27.45 -24.56 17.87
CA SER A 126 -27.24 -25.19 19.17
C SER A 126 -27.54 -26.69 19.16
N ASP A 127 -28.56 -27.11 18.42
CA ASP A 127 -28.91 -28.52 18.23
C ASP A 127 -27.91 -29.19 17.28
N LEU A 128 -27.50 -28.48 16.24
CA LEU A 128 -26.49 -28.96 15.29
C LEU A 128 -25.16 -29.26 15.97
N LEU A 129 -24.67 -28.41 16.88
CA LEU A 129 -23.40 -28.69 17.57
C LEU A 129 -23.48 -29.85 18.55
N LYS A 130 -24.65 -30.11 19.14
CA LYS A 130 -24.86 -31.23 20.06
C LYS A 130 -24.99 -32.54 19.30
N ASP A 131 -25.77 -32.57 18.23
CA ASP A 131 -26.05 -33.80 17.49
C ASP A 131 -24.87 -34.23 16.60
N PRO A 132 -24.19 -35.36 16.88
CA PRO A 132 -23.08 -35.84 16.05
C PRO A 132 -23.52 -36.22 14.63
N GLU A 133 -24.77 -36.65 14.43
CA GLU A 133 -25.28 -36.99 13.09
C GLU A 133 -25.49 -35.73 12.24
N GLU A 134 -26.03 -34.65 12.82
CA GLU A 134 -26.21 -33.38 12.10
C GLU A 134 -24.86 -32.73 11.75
N ARG A 135 -23.86 -32.80 12.66
CA ARG A 135 -22.49 -32.38 12.34
C ARG A 135 -21.89 -33.20 11.21
N ARG A 136 -22.07 -34.52 11.23
CA ARG A 136 -21.61 -35.42 10.18
C ARG A 136 -22.26 -35.08 8.84
N LYS A 137 -23.58 -34.86 8.78
CA LYS A 137 -24.30 -34.47 7.56
C LYS A 137 -23.78 -33.15 6.98
N LEU A 138 -23.62 -32.12 7.81
CA LEU A 138 -23.08 -30.83 7.36
C LEU A 138 -21.60 -30.94 6.94
N GLY A 139 -20.79 -31.71 7.67
CA GLY A 139 -19.41 -32.03 7.32
C GLY A 139 -19.31 -32.74 5.97
N LYS A 140 -20.19 -33.72 5.71
CA LYS A 140 -20.31 -34.43 4.43
C LYS A 140 -20.66 -33.49 3.28
N ALA A 141 -21.61 -32.57 3.48
CA ALA A 141 -21.95 -31.55 2.50
C ALA A 141 -20.74 -30.67 2.15
N HIS A 142 -19.97 -30.25 3.16
CA HIS A 142 -18.73 -29.49 2.97
C HIS A 142 -17.64 -30.30 2.25
N LEU A 143 -17.43 -31.57 2.58
CA LEU A 143 -16.47 -32.44 1.88
C LEU A 143 -16.84 -32.65 0.41
N ARG A 144 -18.12 -32.88 0.10
CA ARG A 144 -18.59 -32.95 -1.30
C ARG A 144 -18.26 -31.69 -2.07
N ARG A 145 -18.47 -30.52 -1.45
CA ARG A 145 -18.11 -29.22 -2.05
C ARG A 145 -16.59 -29.08 -2.22
N ALA A 146 -15.79 -29.54 -1.25
CA ALA A 146 -14.34 -29.53 -1.34
C ALA A 146 -13.81 -30.42 -2.47
N ILE A 147 -14.36 -31.62 -2.65
CA ILE A 147 -13.99 -32.55 -3.72
C ILE A 147 -14.24 -31.91 -5.09
N ILE A 148 -15.48 -31.44 -5.34
CA ILE A 148 -15.87 -30.82 -6.62
C ILE A 148 -14.94 -29.65 -6.97
N ARG A 149 -14.59 -28.82 -5.98
CA ARG A 149 -13.71 -27.65 -6.16
C ARG A 149 -12.26 -28.05 -6.43
N HIS A 150 -11.76 -29.10 -5.78
CA HIS A 150 -10.44 -29.66 -6.08
C HIS A 150 -10.37 -30.28 -7.48
N GLU A 151 -11.41 -31.01 -7.91
CA GLU A 151 -11.52 -31.55 -9.26
C GLU A 151 -11.51 -30.42 -10.30
N GLU A 152 -12.22 -29.34 -10.04
CA GLU A 152 -12.21 -28.16 -10.90
C GLU A 152 -10.83 -27.50 -10.95
N ALA A 153 -10.14 -27.36 -9.81
CA ALA A 153 -8.76 -26.86 -9.78
C ALA A 153 -7.81 -27.73 -10.62
N MET A 154 -7.93 -29.07 -10.51
CA MET A 154 -7.15 -30.02 -11.30
C MET A 154 -7.50 -29.96 -12.79
N ARG A 155 -8.77 -29.76 -13.14
CA ARG A 155 -9.24 -29.58 -14.52
C ARG A 155 -8.64 -28.32 -15.13
N ILE A 156 -8.74 -27.18 -14.45
CA ILE A 156 -8.17 -25.89 -14.89
C ILE A 156 -6.65 -26.00 -15.04
N HIS A 157 -5.97 -26.62 -14.06
CA HIS A 157 -4.54 -26.93 -14.14
C HIS A 157 -4.22 -27.72 -15.42
N GLY A 158 -4.99 -28.76 -15.71
CA GLY A 158 -4.83 -29.62 -16.88
C GLY A 158 -4.97 -28.89 -18.22
N LEU A 159 -5.71 -27.78 -18.28
CA LEU A 159 -5.88 -27.00 -19.51
C LEU A 159 -4.63 -26.21 -19.93
N CYS A 160 -3.74 -25.85 -18.99
CA CYS A 160 -2.60 -24.99 -19.29
C CYS A 160 -1.28 -25.76 -19.42
N LYS A 161 -0.68 -25.72 -20.62
CA LYS A 161 0.58 -26.42 -20.94
C LYS A 161 1.74 -26.05 -20.02
N ILE A 162 1.80 -24.80 -19.55
CA ILE A 162 2.86 -24.32 -18.66
C ILE A 162 2.67 -24.90 -17.25
N LEU A 163 1.43 -24.93 -16.76
CA LEU A 163 1.15 -25.42 -15.41
C LEU A 163 1.39 -26.92 -15.28
N ARG A 164 1.07 -27.69 -16.32
CA ARG A 164 1.35 -29.15 -16.35
C ARG A 164 2.83 -29.52 -16.22
N LYS A 165 3.75 -28.57 -16.39
CA LYS A 165 5.19 -28.77 -16.17
C LYS A 165 5.64 -28.46 -14.73
N MET A 166 4.70 -28.10 -13.86
CA MET A 166 4.95 -27.75 -12.47
C MET A 166 4.55 -28.94 -11.59
N ASP A 167 5.44 -29.91 -11.45
CA ASP A 167 5.16 -31.19 -10.77
C ASP A 167 4.64 -30.98 -9.34
N ILE A 168 5.25 -30.05 -8.60
CA ILE A 168 4.85 -29.69 -7.23
C ILE A 168 3.37 -29.24 -7.17
N LEU A 169 2.90 -28.47 -8.16
CA LEU A 169 1.50 -28.03 -8.18
C LEU A 169 0.55 -29.22 -8.37
N GLN A 170 0.88 -30.13 -9.29
CA GLN A 170 0.08 -31.34 -9.50
C GLN A 170 0.09 -32.25 -8.26
N GLU A 171 1.23 -32.41 -7.60
CA GLU A 171 1.35 -33.19 -6.37
C GLU A 171 0.48 -32.60 -5.25
N VAL A 172 0.56 -31.29 -5.01
CA VAL A 172 -0.24 -30.60 -3.99
C VAL A 172 -1.74 -30.76 -4.27
N LEU A 173 -2.19 -30.49 -5.50
CA LEU A 173 -3.61 -30.62 -5.87
C LEU A 173 -4.10 -32.07 -5.72
N SER A 174 -3.29 -33.05 -6.14
CA SER A 174 -3.64 -34.46 -6.01
C SER A 174 -3.71 -34.90 -4.55
N LEU A 175 -2.77 -34.46 -3.72
CA LEU A 175 -2.72 -34.80 -2.31
C LEU A 175 -3.93 -34.25 -1.56
N THR A 176 -4.28 -32.98 -1.74
CA THR A 176 -5.43 -32.37 -1.04
C THR A 176 -6.77 -32.90 -1.53
N HIS A 177 -6.88 -33.24 -2.81
CA HIS A 177 -8.03 -33.96 -3.36
C HIS A 177 -8.18 -35.35 -2.71
N LYS A 178 -7.10 -36.14 -2.67
CA LYS A 178 -7.10 -37.48 -2.05
C LYS A 178 -7.45 -37.43 -0.56
N ARG A 179 -6.97 -36.43 0.18
CA ARG A 179 -7.34 -36.21 1.59
C ARG A 179 -8.84 -35.96 1.74
N SER A 180 -9.42 -35.14 0.86
CA SER A 180 -10.86 -34.86 0.89
C SER A 180 -11.69 -36.11 0.57
N LEU A 181 -11.27 -36.91 -0.42
CA LEU A 181 -11.92 -38.19 -0.76
C LEU A 181 -11.83 -39.21 0.38
N HIS A 182 -10.66 -39.36 0.99
CA HIS A 182 -10.46 -40.29 2.11
C HIS A 182 -11.40 -39.94 3.26
N MET A 183 -11.39 -38.69 3.70
CA MET A 183 -12.24 -38.24 4.79
C MET A 183 -13.73 -38.39 4.44
N TYR A 184 -14.13 -38.10 3.20
CA TYR A 184 -15.50 -38.34 2.74
C TYR A 184 -15.88 -39.82 2.87
N SER A 185 -15.02 -40.74 2.42
CA SER A 185 -15.29 -42.19 2.51
C SER A 185 -15.35 -42.72 3.94
N GLU A 186 -14.66 -42.08 4.89
CA GLU A 186 -14.71 -42.48 6.31
C GLU A 186 -16.05 -42.12 6.98
N ILE A 187 -16.70 -41.05 6.53
CA ILE A 187 -17.95 -40.54 7.12
C ILE A 187 -19.21 -40.91 6.33
N ASP A 188 -19.04 -41.47 5.12
CA ASP A 188 -20.12 -41.95 4.26
C ASP A 188 -20.61 -43.31 4.76
N HIS A 189 -21.92 -43.42 5.03
CA HIS A 189 -22.53 -44.64 5.56
C HIS A 189 -23.56 -45.19 4.56
N GLU A 190 -23.68 -46.52 4.49
CA GLU A 190 -24.58 -47.20 3.54
C GLU A 190 -26.06 -46.83 3.75
N ASP A 191 -26.43 -46.42 4.96
CA ASP A 191 -27.80 -46.00 5.33
C ASP A 191 -28.09 -44.51 5.07
N ASP A 192 -27.17 -43.75 4.44
CA ASP A 192 -27.41 -42.36 4.01
C ASP A 192 -28.30 -42.33 2.75
N PHE A 193 -29.55 -42.78 2.85
CA PHE A 193 -30.53 -42.79 1.77
C PHE A 193 -31.05 -41.39 1.37
N PHE A 194 -30.69 -40.35 2.12
CA PHE A 194 -31.11 -38.97 1.87
C PHE A 194 -30.10 -38.24 0.97
N GLU A 195 -30.62 -37.38 0.09
CA GLU A 195 -29.77 -36.49 -0.72
C GLU A 195 -28.95 -35.57 0.20
N THR A 196 -27.62 -35.63 0.10
CA THR A 196 -26.74 -34.76 0.89
C THR A 196 -26.99 -33.30 0.51
N ALA A 197 -27.44 -32.51 1.48
CA ALA A 197 -27.76 -31.09 1.31
C ALA A 197 -26.57 -30.28 0.75
N GLU A 198 -26.85 -29.15 0.09
CA GLU A 198 -25.79 -28.26 -0.39
C GLU A 198 -25.11 -27.54 0.78
N ALA A 199 -23.78 -27.57 0.81
CA ALA A 199 -23.02 -26.90 1.86
C ALA A 199 -23.19 -25.37 1.78
N PRO A 200 -23.51 -24.69 2.89
CA PRO A 200 -23.60 -23.24 2.93
C PRO A 200 -22.24 -22.57 2.64
N ASN A 201 -22.29 -21.36 2.11
CA ASN A 201 -21.07 -20.60 1.82
C ASN A 201 -20.39 -20.16 3.11
N ILE A 202 -19.07 -20.33 3.19
CA ILE A 202 -18.25 -19.88 4.32
C ILE A 202 -17.96 -18.38 4.18
N HIS A 203 -18.12 -17.64 5.27
CA HIS A 203 -17.78 -16.23 5.37
C HIS A 203 -16.27 -16.06 5.47
N SER A 204 -15.65 -15.32 4.55
CA SER A 204 -14.21 -15.09 4.60
C SER A 204 -13.84 -14.12 5.72
N LYS A 205 -12.83 -14.49 6.51
CA LYS A 205 -12.33 -13.67 7.62
C LYS A 205 -10.83 -13.84 7.72
N THR A 206 -10.14 -12.77 8.09
CA THR A 206 -8.70 -12.84 8.40
C THR A 206 -8.36 -12.08 9.66
N GLN A 207 -7.49 -12.67 10.49
CA GLN A 207 -6.98 -12.03 11.69
C GLN A 207 -5.78 -11.11 11.40
N GLN A 208 -5.00 -11.41 10.36
CA GLN A 208 -3.82 -10.65 9.99
C GLN A 208 -3.96 -10.10 8.56
N LYS A 209 -4.36 -8.83 8.44
CA LYS A 209 -4.42 -8.16 7.14
C LYS A 209 -2.99 -7.89 6.62
N PRO A 210 -2.68 -8.21 5.34
CA PRO A 210 -1.43 -7.83 4.72
C PRO A 210 -1.23 -6.31 4.73
N ASP A 211 -0.03 -5.85 5.12
CA ASP A 211 0.34 -4.44 5.15
C ASP A 211 1.46 -4.14 4.14
N ILE A 212 1.36 -2.99 3.47
CA ILE A 212 2.35 -2.56 2.47
C ILE A 212 3.39 -1.70 3.18
N LYS A 213 4.57 -2.26 3.37
CA LYS A 213 5.70 -1.53 3.96
C LYS A 213 6.49 -0.80 2.88
N THR A 214 6.59 0.53 3.00
CA THR A 214 7.50 1.30 2.16
C THR A 214 8.94 1.01 2.58
N PRO A 215 9.87 0.88 1.62
CA PRO A 215 11.28 0.71 1.95
C PRO A 215 11.78 1.89 2.78
N ASP A 216 12.40 1.59 3.92
CA ASP A 216 13.03 2.59 4.78
C ASP A 216 14.50 2.75 4.40
N PHE A 217 14.76 3.75 3.57
CA PHE A 217 16.10 4.11 3.15
C PHE A 217 16.89 4.90 4.21
N CYS A 218 16.28 5.32 5.32
CA CYS A 218 16.96 6.03 6.41
C CYS A 218 17.79 5.08 7.29
N SER A 219 17.48 3.78 7.26
CA SER A 219 18.16 2.75 8.05
C SER A 219 19.63 2.57 7.67
N VAL A 220 20.02 2.93 6.45
CA VAL A 220 21.40 2.86 5.95
C VAL A 220 21.94 4.27 5.83
N ARG A 221 22.98 4.59 6.62
CA ARG A 221 23.71 5.86 6.49
C ARG A 221 24.50 5.85 5.18
N VAL A 222 23.89 6.35 4.11
CA VAL A 222 24.56 6.58 2.82
C VAL A 222 25.06 8.02 2.79
N THR A 223 26.35 8.20 2.50
CA THR A 223 26.88 9.54 2.22
C THR A 223 26.29 10.02 0.90
N ASP A 224 25.59 11.17 0.93
CA ASP A 224 25.05 11.79 -0.28
C ASP A 224 26.18 12.01 -1.30
N ILE A 225 26.07 11.43 -2.50
CA ILE A 225 27.07 11.58 -3.56
C ILE A 225 27.23 13.05 -4.01
N PHE A 226 26.22 13.88 -3.73
CA PHE A 226 26.23 15.32 -3.98
C PHE A 226 26.49 16.16 -2.73
N HIS A 227 26.95 15.57 -1.62
CA HIS A 227 27.26 16.33 -0.39
C HIS A 227 28.24 17.50 -0.63
N ARG A 228 29.09 17.40 -1.66
CA ARG A 228 30.01 18.47 -2.09
C ARG A 228 29.33 19.69 -2.70
N LEU A 229 28.06 19.57 -3.12
CA LEU A 229 27.22 20.70 -3.53
C LEU A 229 26.60 21.42 -2.33
N GLY A 230 26.76 20.89 -1.12
CA GLY A 230 26.23 21.48 0.10
C GLY A 230 24.85 20.97 0.50
N PRO A 231 24.35 21.44 1.65
CA PRO A 231 23.04 21.03 2.14
C PRO A 231 21.92 21.56 1.22
N LEU A 232 20.90 20.73 0.99
CA LEU A 232 19.74 21.05 0.15
C LEU A 232 18.96 22.29 0.60
N SER A 233 19.03 22.65 1.89
CA SER A 233 18.43 23.89 2.42
C SER A 233 19.04 25.14 1.81
N VAL A 234 20.30 25.04 1.37
CA VAL A 234 21.07 26.14 0.79
C VAL A 234 21.17 25.94 -0.73
N PHE A 235 21.59 24.77 -1.20
CA PHE A 235 21.81 24.52 -2.63
C PHE A 235 20.63 23.76 -3.23
N SER A 236 19.55 24.51 -3.45
CA SER A 236 18.34 24.06 -4.13
C SER A 236 18.08 24.91 -5.36
N ALA A 237 17.62 24.31 -6.45
CA ALA A 237 17.21 25.05 -7.66
C ALA A 237 16.03 26.02 -7.39
N LYS A 238 15.33 25.87 -6.26
CA LYS A 238 14.29 26.80 -5.80
C LYS A 238 14.85 28.09 -5.23
N ASN A 239 16.11 28.08 -4.79
CA ASN A 239 16.76 29.21 -4.16
C ASN A 239 17.29 30.16 -5.23
N ARG A 240 16.98 31.46 -5.10
CA ARG A 240 17.57 32.51 -5.93
C ARG A 240 18.67 33.21 -5.15
N TRP A 241 19.85 33.28 -5.72
CA TRP A 241 21.01 33.87 -5.08
C TRP A 241 21.28 35.26 -5.66
N GLY A 242 21.65 36.20 -4.79
CA GLY A 242 22.15 37.50 -5.19
C GLY A 242 23.54 37.40 -5.82
N SER A 243 24.00 38.47 -6.44
CA SER A 243 25.39 38.55 -6.91
C SER A 243 26.35 38.43 -5.73
N GLN A 244 27.51 37.82 -5.98
CA GLN A 244 28.58 37.75 -5.01
C GLN A 244 29.10 39.17 -4.73
N ARG A 245 29.19 39.52 -3.45
CA ARG A 245 29.68 40.81 -2.96
C ARG A 245 31.02 40.63 -2.29
N HIS A 246 31.96 41.50 -2.63
CA HIS A 246 33.29 41.58 -2.01
C HIS A 246 33.30 42.74 -1.03
N VAL A 247 33.70 42.46 0.21
CA VAL A 247 33.66 43.42 1.31
C VAL A 247 34.98 43.40 2.04
N HIS A 248 35.55 44.58 2.29
CA HIS A 248 36.75 44.74 3.09
C HIS A 248 36.39 45.25 4.48
N LEU A 249 36.79 44.52 5.52
CA LEU A 249 36.52 44.82 6.92
C LEU A 249 37.80 45.19 7.64
N VAL A 250 37.84 46.36 8.29
CA VAL A 250 38.90 46.70 9.23
C VAL A 250 38.39 46.48 10.65
N ARG A 251 39.21 45.89 11.53
CA ARG A 251 38.80 45.64 12.92
C ARG A 251 38.66 46.96 13.68
N GLY A 252 37.49 47.19 14.25
CA GLY A 252 37.26 48.30 15.19
C GLY A 252 37.53 47.89 16.65
N GLU A 253 37.33 48.84 17.57
CA GLU A 253 37.52 48.63 19.02
C GLU A 253 36.63 47.50 19.59
N GLY A 254 35.45 47.25 18.98
CA GLY A 254 34.53 46.17 19.32
C GLY A 254 34.69 44.88 18.48
N GLY A 255 35.79 44.74 17.74
CA GLY A 255 36.01 43.61 16.82
C GLY A 255 35.38 43.82 15.45
N LEU A 256 34.88 42.74 14.82
CA LEU A 256 34.31 42.77 13.46
C LEU A 256 32.81 43.11 13.41
N GLY A 257 32.11 43.18 14.55
CA GLY A 257 30.68 43.51 14.59
C GLY A 257 29.75 42.49 13.89
N LEU A 258 30.16 41.22 13.82
CA LEU A 258 29.41 40.13 13.16
C LEU A 258 29.07 39.01 14.14
N THR A 259 27.89 38.42 13.98
CA THR A 259 27.50 37.15 14.61
C THR A 259 27.37 36.08 13.54
N LEU A 260 28.05 34.95 13.70
CA LEU A 260 28.03 33.84 12.75
C LEU A 260 27.17 32.68 13.29
N ARG A 261 26.45 31.98 12.42
CA ARG A 261 25.70 30.75 12.72
C ARG A 261 25.77 29.77 11.56
N GLY A 262 25.41 28.51 11.84
CA GLY A 262 25.49 27.44 10.86
C GLY A 262 26.94 26.99 10.61
N ASP A 263 27.07 25.87 9.89
CA ASP A 263 28.36 25.26 9.57
C ASP A 263 28.76 25.54 8.11
N SER A 264 28.16 24.84 7.15
CA SER A 264 28.66 24.85 5.77
C SER A 264 27.52 25.08 4.76
N PRO A 265 27.37 26.30 4.19
CA PRO A 265 28.16 27.50 4.43
C PRO A 265 27.79 28.25 5.72
N VAL A 266 28.76 28.96 6.30
CA VAL A 266 28.55 29.82 7.47
C VAL A 266 27.72 31.04 7.10
N LEU A 267 26.69 31.31 7.91
CA LEU A 267 25.75 32.42 7.76
C LEU A 267 26.09 33.57 8.73
N ILE A 268 26.01 34.81 8.25
CA ILE A 268 25.98 36.01 9.08
C ILE A 268 24.56 36.15 9.64
N ALA A 269 24.42 35.83 10.92
CA ALA A 269 23.15 35.84 11.65
C ALA A 269 22.87 37.18 12.34
N GLY A 270 23.81 38.11 12.32
CA GLY A 270 23.63 39.42 12.91
C GLY A 270 24.79 40.35 12.59
N VAL A 271 24.47 41.63 12.43
CA VAL A 271 25.44 42.69 12.19
C VAL A 271 25.18 43.79 13.21
N VAL A 272 26.22 44.25 13.90
CA VAL A 272 26.11 45.33 14.89
C VAL A 272 25.79 46.64 14.16
N PRO A 273 24.67 47.33 14.48
CA PRO A 273 24.32 48.60 13.85
C PRO A 273 25.41 49.65 14.06
N GLY A 274 25.83 50.32 12.98
CA GLY A 274 26.91 51.32 13.02
C GLY A 274 28.31 50.74 13.32
N GLY A 275 28.46 49.41 13.35
CA GLY A 275 29.76 48.77 13.47
C GLY A 275 30.46 48.58 12.12
N CYS A 276 31.73 48.20 12.14
CA CYS A 276 32.56 48.05 10.94
C CYS A 276 31.95 47.13 9.86
N ALA A 277 31.25 46.07 10.26
CA ALA A 277 30.56 45.19 9.31
C ALA A 277 29.34 45.83 8.64
N ALA A 278 28.58 46.64 9.37
CA ALA A 278 27.45 47.37 8.81
C ALA A 278 27.94 48.44 7.82
N GLU A 279 28.99 49.18 8.19
CA GLU A 279 29.60 50.22 7.35
C GLU A 279 30.22 49.65 6.07
N ALA A 280 30.77 48.43 6.15
CA ALA A 280 31.30 47.71 5.00
C ALA A 280 30.19 47.06 4.12
N GLY A 281 28.92 47.13 4.55
CA GLY A 281 27.76 46.71 3.76
C GLY A 281 27.36 45.24 3.93
N LEU A 282 27.86 44.54 4.95
CA LEU A 282 27.38 43.20 5.31
C LEU A 282 26.01 43.28 5.97
N ARG A 283 25.22 42.21 5.78
CA ARG A 283 23.83 42.15 6.26
C ARG A 283 23.57 40.78 6.89
N GLU A 284 22.59 40.75 7.78
CA GLU A 284 22.02 39.48 8.22
C GLU A 284 21.44 38.74 7.01
N GLY A 285 21.68 37.43 6.93
CA GLY A 285 21.29 36.61 5.77
C GLY A 285 22.41 36.35 4.77
N ASP A 286 23.59 36.97 4.95
CA ASP A 286 24.75 36.77 4.08
C ASP A 286 25.49 35.48 4.40
N TYR A 287 25.74 34.65 3.38
CA TYR A 287 26.56 33.46 3.49
C TYR A 287 27.99 33.76 3.08
N ILE A 288 28.95 33.34 3.90
CA ILE A 288 30.38 33.51 3.63
C ILE A 288 30.83 32.48 2.60
N VAL A 289 31.36 32.98 1.48
CA VAL A 289 31.91 32.16 0.39
C VAL A 289 33.41 32.03 0.53
N SER A 290 34.12 33.12 0.87
CA SER A 290 35.57 33.09 1.07
C SER A 290 36.04 34.15 2.07
N VAL A 291 37.20 33.90 2.69
CA VAL A 291 37.90 34.82 3.59
C VAL A 291 39.34 34.97 3.09
N ASN A 292 39.79 36.19 2.78
CA ASN A 292 41.10 36.51 2.21
C ASN A 292 41.47 35.62 1.01
N GLY A 293 40.52 35.42 0.10
CA GLY A 293 40.69 34.56 -1.08
C GLY A 293 40.64 33.05 -0.81
N THR A 294 40.58 32.61 0.44
CA THR A 294 40.45 31.18 0.80
C THR A 294 38.99 30.76 0.74
N ASP A 295 38.67 29.73 -0.05
CA ASP A 295 37.31 29.19 -0.17
C ASP A 295 36.82 28.63 1.17
N CYS A 296 35.68 29.12 1.64
CA CYS A 296 35.08 28.77 2.93
C CYS A 296 33.66 28.21 2.79
N LYS A 297 33.17 27.97 1.56
CA LYS A 297 31.81 27.43 1.32
C LYS A 297 31.49 26.18 2.16
N TRP A 298 32.49 25.30 2.30
CA TRP A 298 32.35 24.00 2.99
C TRP A 298 33.21 23.87 4.24
N ALA A 299 33.83 24.98 4.66
CA ALA A 299 34.59 25.00 5.90
C ALA A 299 33.63 24.88 7.08
N LYS A 300 34.09 24.26 8.17
CA LYS A 300 33.30 24.22 9.41
C LYS A 300 33.26 25.59 10.08
N HIS A 301 32.25 25.83 10.91
CA HIS A 301 32.11 27.09 11.64
C HIS A 301 33.40 27.53 12.35
N ALA A 302 34.04 26.59 13.08
CA ALA A 302 35.27 26.85 13.82
C ALA A 302 36.44 27.28 12.92
N GLU A 303 36.56 26.70 11.73
CA GLU A 303 37.62 27.02 10.77
C GLU A 303 37.43 28.43 10.21
N VAL A 304 36.20 28.80 9.82
CA VAL A 304 35.89 30.16 9.35
C VAL A 304 36.17 31.19 10.43
N VAL A 305 35.75 30.92 11.67
CA VAL A 305 36.04 31.79 12.83
C VAL A 305 37.54 31.93 13.06
N GLN A 306 38.31 30.85 12.96
CA GLN A 306 39.76 30.89 13.11
C GLN A 306 40.43 31.72 12.01
N THR A 307 40.01 31.57 10.76
CA THR A 307 40.53 32.36 9.63
C THR A 307 40.25 33.85 9.84
N LEU A 308 39.02 34.22 10.25
CA LEU A 308 38.65 35.59 10.59
C LEU A 308 39.49 36.17 11.74
N LYS A 309 39.84 35.34 12.73
CA LYS A 309 40.66 35.72 13.90
C LYS A 309 42.15 35.88 13.58
N THR A 310 42.67 35.15 12.61
CA THR A 310 44.10 35.14 12.29
C THR A 310 44.52 36.31 11.38
N CYS A 311 43.56 37.09 10.87
CA CYS A 311 43.83 38.24 10.00
C CYS A 311 44.52 39.40 10.73
N SER A 312 45.47 40.04 10.04
CA SER A 312 46.36 41.10 10.54
C SER A 312 45.70 42.49 10.57
N GLU A 313 46.45 43.52 10.99
CA GLU A 313 46.02 44.93 11.04
C GLU A 313 45.52 45.49 9.69
N ARG A 314 45.81 44.83 8.57
CA ARG A 314 45.39 45.23 7.22
C ARG A 314 43.91 44.93 6.90
N GLY A 315 43.16 44.35 7.83
CA GLY A 315 41.75 44.01 7.63
C GLY A 315 41.52 42.62 7.03
N VAL A 316 40.25 42.33 6.74
CA VAL A 316 39.73 41.04 6.24
C VAL A 316 38.96 41.28 4.96
N GLU A 317 39.29 40.56 3.90
CA GLU A 317 38.49 40.53 2.68
C GLU A 317 37.50 39.37 2.73
N LEU A 318 36.21 39.66 2.58
CA LEU A 318 35.13 38.68 2.55
C LEU A 318 34.46 38.66 1.20
N SER A 319 34.19 37.47 0.69
CA SER A 319 33.19 37.28 -0.36
C SER A 319 31.94 36.68 0.25
N VAL A 320 30.78 37.31 0.01
CA VAL A 320 29.49 36.83 0.52
C VAL A 320 28.44 36.75 -0.59
N ILE A 321 27.47 35.86 -0.41
CA ILE A 321 26.26 35.78 -1.24
C ILE A 321 25.03 35.84 -0.34
N THR A 322 23.97 36.46 -0.83
CA THR A 322 22.71 36.58 -0.08
C THR A 322 21.64 35.74 -0.76
N LEU A 323 20.89 34.95 0.02
CA LEU A 323 19.72 34.27 -0.48
C LEU A 323 18.61 35.30 -0.70
N LEU A 324 18.12 35.43 -1.93
CA LEU A 324 17.02 36.33 -2.29
C LEU A 324 15.70 35.70 -1.87
N THR A 325 15.26 36.01 -0.66
CA THR A 325 13.88 35.76 -0.25
C THR A 325 12.96 36.86 -0.79
N PRO A 326 11.65 36.61 -0.99
CA PRO A 326 10.70 37.63 -1.42
C PRO A 326 10.71 38.90 -0.56
N GLU A 327 11.11 38.79 0.71
CA GLU A 327 11.24 39.88 1.68
C GLU A 327 12.44 40.80 1.38
N VAL A 328 13.57 40.24 0.89
CA VAL A 328 14.80 40.99 0.57
C VAL A 328 14.65 41.80 -0.74
N LEU A 329 13.79 41.36 -1.65
CA LEU A 329 13.47 42.08 -2.90
C LEU A 329 12.52 43.28 -2.69
N GLY A 330 12.10 43.56 -1.45
CA GLY A 330 11.08 44.56 -1.11
C GLY A 330 11.57 45.92 -0.58
N GLN A 331 12.87 46.22 -0.54
CA GLN A 331 13.38 47.55 -0.11
C GLN A 331 13.74 48.43 -1.32
N PRO A 332 13.21 49.69 -1.42
CA PRO A 332 13.25 50.45 -2.66
C PRO A 332 14.43 51.43 -2.72
N GLU A 333 15.20 51.42 -3.82
CA GLU A 333 15.95 52.61 -4.24
C GLU A 333 15.82 52.87 -5.75
N ARG A 334 15.32 54.09 -6.02
CA ARG A 334 15.38 54.91 -7.25
C ARG A 334 14.57 54.51 -8.49
N LYS A 335 13.42 55.19 -8.60
CA LYS A 335 12.82 55.69 -9.83
C LYS A 335 13.88 56.34 -10.75
N ALA A 336 13.88 55.94 -12.02
CA ALA A 336 13.74 56.78 -13.21
C ALA A 336 14.57 56.25 -14.39
N ALA A 337 13.98 55.35 -15.18
CA ALA A 337 14.11 55.30 -16.65
C ALA A 337 13.33 54.08 -17.17
N LEU A 338 12.05 54.27 -17.47
CA LEU A 338 11.45 54.06 -18.80
C LEU A 338 9.93 54.10 -18.64
N MET A 339 9.37 55.31 -18.65
CA MET A 339 8.05 55.51 -19.24
C MET A 339 8.26 55.36 -20.74
N SER A 340 7.67 54.33 -21.36
CA SER A 340 7.11 54.36 -22.72
C SER A 340 6.57 52.99 -23.09
N LEU A 341 5.29 52.98 -23.47
CA LEU A 341 4.52 51.94 -24.17
C LEU A 341 3.88 50.86 -23.29
N SER A 342 2.87 51.32 -22.56
CA SER A 342 1.45 51.04 -22.85
C SER A 342 1.10 49.68 -23.47
N GLY A 343 0.35 48.91 -22.68
CA GLY A 343 -0.34 47.68 -23.05
C GLY A 343 -0.91 47.00 -21.81
N ASP A 344 -1.85 47.66 -21.14
CA ASP A 344 -2.64 47.16 -20.00
C ASP A 344 -3.28 45.79 -20.30
N LYS A 345 -3.08 44.76 -19.45
CA LYS A 345 -3.82 44.42 -18.20
C LYS A 345 -5.31 44.15 -18.46
N GLU A 346 -5.85 42.99 -18.06
CA GLU A 346 -6.35 42.68 -16.69
C GLU A 346 -6.67 41.17 -16.59
N ASN A 347 -6.70 40.48 -15.44
CA ASN A 347 -6.62 40.95 -14.06
C ASN A 347 -5.97 39.92 -13.13
N SER A 348 -5.34 40.45 -12.11
CA SER A 348 -4.56 39.76 -11.08
C SER A 348 -5.33 39.69 -9.76
N LEU A 349 -5.10 38.58 -9.02
CA LEU A 349 -4.99 38.50 -7.54
C LEU A 349 -6.27 38.84 -6.75
N GLN A 350 -6.57 38.19 -5.62
CA GLN A 350 -6.08 38.43 -4.25
C GLN A 350 -7.16 37.79 -3.33
N ARG A 351 -6.98 37.30 -2.10
CA ARG A 351 -5.94 37.43 -1.07
C ARG A 351 -6.28 36.45 0.08
N ASN A 352 -5.21 35.95 0.71
CA ASN A 352 -5.04 35.44 2.09
C ASN A 352 -5.78 36.25 3.21
N PRO A 353 -5.84 35.85 4.51
CA PRO A 353 -4.80 35.10 5.26
C PRO A 353 -5.23 34.14 6.41
N GLY A 354 -4.27 33.30 6.84
CA GLY A 354 -3.89 33.19 8.26
C GLY A 354 -4.22 31.91 9.05
N GLY A 355 -3.18 31.16 9.43
CA GLY A 355 -3.01 30.75 10.85
C GLY A 355 -3.14 29.27 11.26
N THR A 356 -1.99 28.58 11.32
CA THR A 356 -1.55 27.62 12.38
C THR A 356 -2.06 26.16 12.47
N ARG A 357 -1.05 25.28 12.64
CA ARG A 357 -1.00 23.91 13.25
C ARG A 357 -1.61 22.74 12.46
N GLY A 358 -0.76 22.05 11.71
CA GLY A 358 -1.04 20.71 11.15
C GLY A 358 -0.24 19.61 11.87
N ARG A 359 -0.92 18.89 12.78
CA ARG A 359 -0.61 17.51 13.14
C ARG A 359 -1.58 16.65 12.33
N GLY A 360 -1.05 15.72 11.53
CA GLY A 360 -1.83 14.93 10.58
C GLY A 360 -2.84 13.99 11.24
N SER A 361 -3.97 13.76 10.55
CA SER A 361 -4.79 12.57 10.74
C SER A 361 -5.66 12.31 9.49
N LEU A 362 -5.37 11.17 8.88
CA LEU A 362 -6.27 10.13 8.36
C LEU A 362 -7.65 10.54 7.81
N LEU A 363 -7.86 10.26 6.53
CA LEU A 363 -9.19 10.21 5.91
C LEU A 363 -9.67 8.75 5.81
N THR A 364 -10.66 8.44 6.63
CA THR A 364 -11.53 7.26 6.56
C THR A 364 -12.60 7.46 5.47
N TRP A 365 -12.84 6.42 4.67
CA TRP A 365 -13.99 6.34 3.77
C TRP A 365 -15.18 5.72 4.49
N ASN A 366 -16.36 6.35 4.39
CA ASN A 366 -17.62 5.69 4.71
C ASN A 366 -18.72 6.02 3.69
N ARG A 367 -19.57 5.02 3.45
CA ARG A 367 -20.61 4.92 2.41
C ARG A 367 -22.01 5.07 3.04
N LYS A 368 -23.02 5.31 2.17
CA LYS A 368 -24.51 5.20 2.31
C LYS A 368 -25.22 6.50 2.75
N LYS A 369 -26.44 6.83 2.31
CA LYS A 369 -27.52 6.09 1.62
C LYS A 369 -28.51 7.10 1.00
N SER A 370 -29.15 6.74 -0.10
CA SER A 370 -30.38 7.35 -0.61
C SER A 370 -31.59 6.48 -0.24
N GLY A 371 -32.74 7.10 -0.01
CA GLY A 371 -34.09 6.52 -0.03
C GLY A 371 -35.05 7.61 -0.52
N GLY A 372 -36.20 7.37 -1.13
CA GLY A 372 -36.89 6.17 -1.61
C GLY A 372 -38.18 6.65 -2.32
N GLY A 373 -38.80 5.85 -3.19
CA GLY A 373 -40.08 6.19 -3.83
C GLY A 373 -40.46 5.22 -4.94
N ALA A 374 -41.67 4.65 -4.84
CA ALA A 374 -42.16 3.45 -5.51
C ALA A 374 -42.83 3.68 -6.89
N SER A 375 -42.91 2.64 -7.74
CA SER A 375 -44.15 2.18 -8.41
C SER A 375 -43.96 0.84 -9.17
N LYS A 376 -45.10 0.25 -9.55
CA LYS A 376 -45.46 -1.17 -9.80
C LYS A 376 -45.21 -1.72 -11.23
N ARG A 377 -45.06 -3.07 -11.33
CA ARG A 377 -45.52 -4.07 -12.37
C ARG A 377 -45.06 -3.84 -13.84
N LEU A 378 -44.79 -4.79 -14.74
CA LEU A 378 -45.26 -6.16 -15.09
C LEU A 378 -44.22 -6.85 -16.03
N GLY A 379 -44.13 -8.19 -15.95
CA GLY A 379 -44.01 -9.21 -17.03
C GLY A 379 -43.12 -9.10 -18.30
N SER A 380 -42.50 -10.25 -18.63
CA SER A 380 -42.42 -10.88 -19.97
C SER A 380 -41.21 -10.63 -20.91
N THR A 381 -40.36 -11.66 -20.99
CA THR A 381 -39.82 -12.41 -22.17
C THR A 381 -39.09 -11.76 -23.39
N PHE A 382 -38.10 -12.53 -23.90
CA PHE A 382 -37.38 -12.47 -25.21
C PHE A 382 -36.35 -11.33 -25.39
N SER A 383 -35.22 -11.43 -26.09
CA SER A 383 -34.38 -12.49 -26.70
C SER A 383 -33.16 -11.81 -27.36
N LEU A 384 -32.05 -12.53 -27.54
CA LEU A 384 -30.81 -12.07 -28.19
C LEU A 384 -30.98 -11.79 -29.69
N PRO A 385 -30.18 -10.88 -30.29
CA PRO A 385 -29.95 -10.89 -31.74
C PRO A 385 -28.52 -11.35 -32.08
N PHE A 386 -28.43 -12.44 -32.83
CA PHE A 386 -27.31 -12.72 -33.75
C PHE A 386 -27.64 -12.07 -35.10
N GLY A 387 -26.68 -11.35 -35.68
CA GLY A 387 -26.74 -10.84 -37.05
C GLY A 387 -25.69 -11.54 -37.91
N ASN A 388 -26.17 -12.25 -38.94
CA ASN A 388 -25.39 -12.92 -39.99
C ASN A 388 -24.74 -11.90 -40.95
N LEU A 389 -23.50 -12.19 -41.37
CA LEU A 389 -22.97 -11.83 -42.69
C LEU A 389 -22.12 -13.00 -43.23
N ARG A 390 -22.74 -13.84 -44.07
CA ARG A 390 -22.16 -14.57 -45.22
C ARG A 390 -22.50 -13.72 -46.46
N ASP A 391 -21.86 -13.76 -47.62
CA ASP A 391 -20.74 -14.47 -48.24
C ASP A 391 -20.48 -13.70 -49.55
N SER A 392 -19.23 -13.66 -50.03
CA SER A 392 -18.89 -13.76 -51.46
C SER A 392 -17.38 -14.07 -51.56
N GLU A 393 -17.05 -15.29 -51.99
CA GLU A 393 -16.44 -15.62 -53.30
C GLU A 393 -15.03 -15.05 -53.50
N SER A 394 -14.06 -15.70 -54.13
CA SER A 394 -13.76 -17.05 -54.60
C SER A 394 -12.33 -16.94 -55.17
N MET A 395 -11.56 -18.02 -55.19
CA MET A 395 -10.70 -18.44 -56.31
C MET A 395 -9.65 -19.46 -55.83
N TYR A 396 -9.80 -20.66 -56.39
CA TYR A 396 -8.84 -21.71 -56.72
C TYR A 396 -7.70 -22.08 -55.76
#